data_AF-A0A0F7ZIH4-F1
#
_entry.id   AF-A0A0F7ZIH4-F1
#
_cell.length_a   1.000
_cell.length_b   1.000
_cell.length_c   1.000
_cell.angle_alpha   90.00
_cell.angle_beta   90.00
_cell.angle_gamma   90.00
#
_symmetry.space_group_name_H-M   'P 1'
#
loop_
_entity.id
_entity.type
_entity.pdbx_description
1 polymer ?
#
loop_
_entity_poly.entity_id
_entity_poly.type
_entity_poly.pdbx_seq_one_letter_code
_entity_poly.pdbx_strand_id
1 'polypeptide(L)'
;MDPFEALPCEMRLRVLESACTWRQAVNLSHASPALLHTRVAFSASLKARCRQNEVDSIISMFPSDLLRDALAVVTFPTKEALRVKHRILKSLDLSDLDHRRRLEEERDGYLSSIREHLDKWAAKTLTYPLDDDERNRAILQGLRRLFMQLKRYMDDYITKATSPDSTFAYSRLPRWSCRHLSEHRRPSEQGETASMNPIDTSKLSKTERYRLLKAFLRFELYSKLLSSGIWDVLIEQATGTSECENRAECLPCW
;
A
#
# COMPACT_ATOMS: atom_id res chain seq x y z
N MET A 1 -42.06 1.03 21.99
CA MET A 1 -41.68 2.46 21.94
C MET A 1 -40.29 2.53 21.32
N ASP A 2 -40.14 3.22 20.20
CA ASP A 2 -38.85 3.43 19.56
C ASP A 2 -38.09 4.56 20.31
N PRO A 3 -36.96 4.28 20.97
CA PRO A 3 -36.24 5.29 21.76
C PRO A 3 -35.65 6.41 20.88
N PHE A 4 -35.49 6.18 19.57
CA PHE A 4 -34.94 7.18 18.64
C PHE A 4 -36.01 8.14 18.11
N GLU A 5 -37.29 7.82 18.27
CA GLU A 5 -38.40 8.67 17.83
C GLU A 5 -38.52 9.95 18.69
N ALA A 6 -38.19 9.84 19.98
CA ALA A 6 -38.13 10.97 20.90
C ALA A 6 -36.90 11.88 20.68
N LEU A 7 -35.93 11.45 19.84
CA LEU A 7 -34.70 12.21 19.61
C LEU A 7 -34.88 13.24 18.47
N PRO A 8 -34.37 14.48 18.67
CA PRO A 8 -34.25 15.46 17.59
C PRO A 8 -33.49 14.90 16.39
N CYS A 9 -33.78 15.42 15.19
CA CYS A 9 -33.18 14.91 13.96
C CYS A 9 -31.66 15.05 13.94
N GLU A 10 -31.10 16.05 14.62
CA GLU A 10 -29.67 16.29 14.77
C GLU A 10 -29.00 15.21 15.61
N MET A 11 -29.68 14.73 16.66
CA MET A 11 -29.16 13.65 17.52
C MET A 11 -29.20 12.31 16.79
N ARG A 12 -30.29 12.04 16.06
CA ARG A 12 -30.38 10.87 15.18
C ARG A 12 -29.31 10.89 14.10
N LEU A 13 -29.04 12.07 13.54
CA LEU A 13 -27.96 12.25 12.59
C LEU A 13 -26.63 11.91 13.27
N ARG A 14 -26.28 12.54 14.42
CA ARG A 14 -25.07 12.24 15.23
C ARG A 14 -24.84 10.76 15.49
N VAL A 15 -25.90 10.01 15.81
CA VAL A 15 -25.82 8.55 15.97
C VAL A 15 -25.36 7.88 14.67
N LEU A 16 -25.95 8.24 13.53
CA LEU A 16 -25.51 7.73 12.23
C LEU A 16 -24.11 8.24 11.83
N GLU A 17 -23.70 9.43 12.27
CA GLU A 17 -22.34 9.98 12.03
C GLU A 17 -21.26 9.21 12.77
N SER A 18 -21.60 8.60 13.90
CA SER A 18 -20.67 7.76 14.68
C SER A 18 -20.29 6.47 13.94
N ALA A 19 -21.03 6.09 12.90
CA ALA A 19 -20.67 4.98 12.04
C ALA A 19 -19.36 5.28 11.28
N CYS A 20 -18.35 4.42 11.44
CA CYS A 20 -17.10 4.54 10.71
C CYS A 20 -17.23 4.16 9.23
N THR A 21 -18.28 3.43 8.85
CA THR A 21 -18.52 2.97 7.47
C THR A 21 -19.98 3.12 7.07
N TRP A 22 -20.24 3.26 5.76
CA TRP A 22 -21.61 3.30 5.25
C TRP A 22 -22.41 2.06 5.63
N ARG A 23 -21.78 0.88 5.61
CA ARG A 23 -22.42 -0.38 6.03
C ARG A 23 -22.87 -0.34 7.49
N GLN A 24 -22.06 0.23 8.39
CA GLN A 24 -22.46 0.41 9.78
C GLN A 24 -23.61 1.41 9.90
N ALA A 25 -23.61 2.51 9.14
CA ALA A 25 -24.72 3.45 9.12
C ALA A 25 -26.03 2.79 8.63
N VAL A 26 -25.95 1.91 7.63
CA VAL A 26 -27.08 1.09 7.17
C VAL A 26 -27.55 0.16 8.29
N ASN A 27 -26.63 -0.56 8.94
CA ASN A 27 -26.96 -1.47 10.04
C ASN A 27 -27.63 -0.74 11.22
N LEU A 28 -27.12 0.44 11.61
CA LEU A 28 -27.75 1.28 12.64
C LEU A 28 -29.16 1.71 12.24
N SER A 29 -29.39 2.00 10.96
CA SER A 29 -30.73 2.38 10.48
C SER A 29 -31.75 1.25 10.54
N HIS A 30 -31.32 -0.01 10.64
CA HIS A 30 -32.25 -1.13 10.86
C HIS A 30 -32.76 -1.22 12.30
N ALA A 31 -32.13 -0.52 13.25
CA ALA A 31 -32.57 -0.51 14.64
C ALA A 31 -33.83 0.32 14.89
N SER A 32 -34.18 1.24 13.99
CA SER A 32 -35.30 2.17 14.16
C SER A 32 -35.77 2.77 12.83
N PRO A 33 -37.10 2.86 12.59
CA PRO A 33 -37.66 3.62 11.47
C PRO A 33 -37.25 5.10 11.48
N ALA A 34 -37.17 5.74 12.65
CA ALA A 34 -36.76 7.12 12.78
C ALA A 34 -35.30 7.36 12.34
N LEU A 35 -34.39 6.40 12.57
CA LEU A 35 -33.02 6.43 12.04
C LEU A 35 -32.98 6.17 10.53
N LEU A 36 -33.82 5.28 10.01
CA LEU A 36 -33.95 5.05 8.57
C LEU A 36 -34.36 6.33 7.83
N HIS A 37 -35.36 7.04 8.33
CA HIS A 37 -35.79 8.32 7.76
C HIS A 37 -34.65 9.35 7.74
N THR A 38 -33.93 9.50 8.86
CA THR A 38 -32.77 10.40 8.92
C THR A 38 -31.67 9.98 7.93
N ARG A 39 -31.37 8.68 7.80
CA ARG A 39 -30.36 8.19 6.84
C ARG A 39 -30.76 8.49 5.39
N VAL A 40 -32.03 8.32 5.04
CA VAL A 40 -32.54 8.62 3.69
C VAL A 40 -32.48 10.12 3.42
N ALA A 41 -32.94 10.95 4.35
CA ALA A 41 -32.93 12.41 4.24
C ALA A 41 -31.52 13.01 4.11
N PHE A 42 -30.55 12.51 4.87
CA PHE A 42 -29.17 13.02 4.90
C PHE A 42 -28.16 12.09 4.21
N SER A 43 -28.62 11.29 3.25
CA SER A 43 -27.81 10.22 2.65
C SER A 43 -26.52 10.71 1.98
N ALA A 44 -26.56 11.85 1.29
CA ALA A 44 -25.40 12.43 0.62
C ALA A 44 -24.31 12.85 1.64
N SER A 45 -24.70 13.60 2.67
CA SER A 45 -23.79 14.07 3.72
C SER A 45 -23.20 12.91 4.53
N LEU A 46 -24.01 11.89 4.84
CA LEU A 46 -23.54 10.69 5.54
C LEU A 46 -22.54 9.89 4.69
N LYS A 47 -22.80 9.73 3.39
CA LYS A 47 -21.85 9.10 2.47
C LYS A 47 -20.54 9.88 2.40
N ALA A 48 -20.59 11.20 2.27
CA ALA A 48 -19.40 12.04 2.23
C ALA A 48 -18.56 11.90 3.51
N ARG A 49 -19.19 11.96 4.69
CA ARG A 49 -18.48 11.73 5.96
C ARG A 49 -17.92 10.32 6.10
N CYS A 50 -18.68 9.28 5.73
CA CYS A 50 -18.18 7.91 5.80
C CYS A 50 -16.92 7.73 4.95
N ARG A 51 -16.85 8.40 3.79
CA ARG A 51 -15.65 8.42 2.95
C ARG A 51 -14.51 9.17 3.62
N GLN A 52 -14.78 10.36 4.17
CA GLN A 52 -13.75 11.13 4.89
C GLN A 52 -13.15 10.30 6.03
N ASN A 53 -14.00 9.62 6.82
CA ASN A 53 -13.56 8.72 7.88
C ASN A 53 -12.68 7.58 7.34
N GLU A 54 -13.00 7.03 6.17
CA GLU A 54 -12.18 5.98 5.52
C GLU A 54 -10.83 6.53 5.05
N VAL A 55 -10.81 7.71 4.43
CA VAL A 55 -9.61 8.42 3.98
C VAL A 55 -8.71 8.72 5.18
N ASP A 56 -9.25 9.34 6.22
CA ASP A 56 -8.53 9.66 7.47
C ASP A 56 -8.00 8.40 8.15
N SER A 57 -8.79 7.32 8.15
CA SER A 57 -8.36 6.03 8.69
C SER A 57 -7.14 5.49 7.95
N ILE A 58 -7.12 5.51 6.61
CA ILE A 58 -5.99 5.03 5.80
C ILE A 58 -4.77 5.93 5.97
N ILE A 59 -4.97 7.25 5.95
CA ILE A 59 -3.89 8.23 6.13
C ILE A 59 -3.24 8.06 7.51
N SER A 60 -4.03 7.86 8.55
CA SER A 60 -3.54 7.67 9.92
C SER A 60 -2.70 6.39 10.11
N MET A 61 -2.75 5.44 9.17
CA MET A 61 -1.88 4.25 9.20
C MET A 61 -0.40 4.61 8.96
N PHE A 62 -0.14 5.73 8.29
CA PHE A 62 1.20 6.17 7.95
C PHE A 62 1.55 7.44 8.74
N PRO A 63 2.75 7.51 9.35
CA PRO A 63 3.32 8.78 9.79
C PRO A 63 3.37 9.76 8.62
N SER A 64 3.13 11.04 8.87
CA SER A 64 2.99 12.09 7.84
C SER A 64 4.13 12.10 6.82
N ASP A 65 5.35 11.81 7.28
CA ASP A 65 6.55 11.77 6.44
C ASP A 65 6.63 10.53 5.55
N LEU A 66 6.14 9.37 6.04
CA LEU A 66 6.21 8.09 5.33
C LEU A 66 5.04 7.89 4.37
N LEU A 67 3.98 8.69 4.49
CA LEU A 67 2.85 8.62 3.58
C LEU A 67 3.28 8.94 2.15
N ARG A 68 4.21 9.89 1.95
CA ARG A 68 4.73 10.22 0.62
C ARG A 68 5.54 9.06 0.03
N ASP A 69 6.29 8.34 0.86
CA ASP A 69 7.01 7.14 0.44
C ASP A 69 6.04 6.00 0.07
N ALA A 70 4.99 5.82 0.86
CA ALA A 70 3.93 4.87 0.55
C ALA A 70 3.19 5.22 -0.75
N LEU A 71 2.91 6.51 -0.99
CA LEU A 71 2.34 6.98 -2.25
C LEU A 71 3.28 6.66 -3.40
N ALA A 72 4.58 6.93 -3.28
CA ALA A 72 5.56 6.64 -4.33
C ALA A 72 5.60 5.14 -4.69
N VAL A 73 5.41 4.27 -3.72
CA VAL A 73 5.33 2.81 -3.93
C VAL A 73 4.03 2.42 -4.65
N VAL A 74 2.89 2.98 -4.24
CA VAL A 74 1.57 2.63 -4.81
C VAL A 74 1.38 3.20 -6.22
N THR A 75 1.84 4.42 -6.47
CA THR A 75 1.71 5.08 -7.78
C THR A 75 2.87 4.78 -8.73
N PHE A 76 3.79 3.89 -8.33
CA PHE A 76 4.94 3.51 -9.14
C PHE A 76 4.51 3.01 -10.53
N PRO A 77 5.12 3.51 -11.62
CA PRO A 77 4.76 3.12 -12.98
C PRO A 77 4.93 1.60 -13.20
N THR A 78 3.86 0.93 -13.62
CA THR A 78 3.91 -0.49 -14.01
C THR A 78 3.93 -0.62 -15.54
N LYS A 79 4.65 -1.64 -16.04
CA LYS A 79 4.73 -1.93 -17.49
C LYS A 79 3.33 -2.13 -18.11
N GLU A 80 2.40 -2.70 -17.36
CA GLU A 80 1.05 -2.98 -17.84
C GLU A 80 0.20 -1.71 -18.03
N ALA A 81 0.29 -0.74 -17.11
CA ALA A 81 -0.41 0.53 -17.25
C ALA A 81 0.06 1.31 -18.49
N LEU A 82 1.33 1.17 -18.86
CA LEU A 82 1.91 1.83 -20.02
C LEU A 82 1.59 1.12 -21.33
N ARG A 83 1.51 -0.22 -21.32
CA ARG A 83 1.01 -0.99 -22.47
C ARG A 83 -0.42 -0.61 -22.82
N VAL A 84 -1.28 -0.39 -21.84
CA VAL A 84 -2.67 0.08 -22.09
C VAL A 84 -2.66 1.49 -22.71
N LYS A 85 -1.87 2.42 -22.15
CA LYS A 85 -1.72 3.78 -22.69
C LYS A 85 -1.19 3.76 -24.13
N HIS A 86 -0.24 2.87 -24.43
CA HIS A 86 0.36 2.75 -25.76
C HIS A 86 -0.54 2.03 -26.77
N ARG A 87 -1.31 1.00 -26.36
CA ARG A 87 -2.31 0.34 -27.21
C ARG A 87 -3.44 1.27 -27.65
N ILE A 88 -3.88 2.18 -26.77
CA ILE A 88 -4.84 3.23 -27.12
C ILE A 88 -4.27 4.15 -28.22
N LEU A 89 -2.94 4.31 -28.29
CA LEU A 89 -2.27 5.20 -29.23
C LEU A 89 -1.78 4.53 -30.52
N LYS A 90 -1.48 3.22 -30.51
CA LYS A 90 -0.98 2.47 -31.68
C LYS A 90 -1.98 1.41 -32.13
N SER A 91 -3.09 1.85 -32.73
CA SER A 91 -3.94 1.00 -33.57
C SER A 91 -3.64 1.28 -35.05
N LEU A 92 -2.49 0.83 -35.54
CA LEU A 92 -2.22 0.66 -36.97
C LEU A 92 -1.11 -0.40 -37.14
N ASP A 93 -1.44 -1.42 -37.93
CA ASP A 93 -0.62 -2.59 -38.29
C ASP A 93 0.78 -2.19 -38.74
N LEU A 94 1.80 -3.05 -38.52
CA LEU A 94 3.00 -3.20 -39.38
C LEU A 94 4.10 -4.14 -38.78
N SER A 95 5.10 -4.40 -39.63
CA SER A 95 6.08 -5.51 -39.74
C SER A 95 7.10 -5.78 -38.61
N ASP A 96 7.86 -6.87 -38.77
CA ASP A 96 8.77 -7.48 -37.78
C ASP A 96 10.01 -6.63 -37.39
N LEU A 97 10.57 -5.82 -38.31
CA LEU A 97 11.64 -4.86 -38.00
C LEU A 97 11.14 -3.65 -37.21
N ASP A 98 9.90 -3.24 -37.43
CA ASP A 98 9.25 -2.21 -36.62
C ASP A 98 8.97 -2.72 -35.21
N HIS A 99 8.79 -4.03 -35.01
CA HIS A 99 8.54 -4.59 -33.69
C HIS A 99 9.71 -4.35 -32.73
N ARG A 100 10.95 -4.57 -33.16
CA ARG A 100 12.14 -4.33 -32.31
C ARG A 100 12.30 -2.85 -31.94
N ARG A 101 12.12 -1.95 -32.90
CA ARG A 101 12.18 -0.49 -32.65
C ARG A 101 11.07 -0.05 -31.71
N ARG A 102 9.85 -0.59 -31.87
CA ARG A 102 8.72 -0.30 -30.95
C ARG A 102 8.99 -0.79 -29.53
N LEU A 103 9.62 -1.95 -29.36
CA LEU A 103 9.97 -2.45 -28.02
C LEU A 103 11.02 -1.56 -27.33
N GLU A 104 11.98 -1.05 -28.07
CA GLU A 104 12.98 -0.08 -27.57
C GLU A 104 12.32 1.26 -27.21
N GLU A 105 11.46 1.81 -28.07
CA GLU A 105 10.65 3.00 -27.78
C GLU A 105 9.75 2.83 -26.54
N GLU A 106 9.07 1.68 -26.42
CA GLU A 106 8.23 1.36 -25.26
C GLU A 106 9.06 1.29 -23.98
N ARG A 107 10.25 0.71 -24.05
CA ARG A 107 11.18 0.65 -22.92
C ARG A 107 11.65 2.05 -22.53
N ASP A 108 12.05 2.88 -23.49
CA ASP A 108 12.57 4.22 -23.20
C ASP A 108 11.48 5.16 -22.68
N GLY A 109 10.25 5.05 -23.22
CA GLY A 109 9.08 5.73 -22.68
C GLY A 109 8.72 5.28 -21.25
N TYR A 110 8.89 3.98 -20.95
CA TYR A 110 8.73 3.46 -19.60
C TYR A 110 9.77 4.03 -18.63
N LEU A 111 11.05 3.99 -18.99
CA LEU A 111 12.14 4.51 -18.17
C LEU A 111 11.97 6.02 -17.90
N SER A 112 11.56 6.78 -18.90
CA SER A 112 11.25 8.21 -18.77
C SER A 112 10.12 8.46 -17.76
N SER A 113 9.07 7.63 -17.80
CA SER A 113 7.96 7.71 -16.82
C SER A 113 8.41 7.39 -15.40
N ILE A 114 9.35 6.46 -15.23
CA ILE A 114 9.93 6.16 -13.91
C ILE A 114 10.80 7.32 -13.41
N ARG A 115 11.63 7.93 -14.26
CA ARG A 115 12.44 9.10 -13.89
C ARG A 115 11.55 10.26 -13.43
N GLU A 116 10.53 10.60 -14.22
CA GLU A 116 9.56 11.64 -13.84
C GLU A 116 8.87 11.33 -12.50
N HIS A 117 8.54 10.06 -12.27
CA HIS A 117 7.97 9.61 -10.99
C HIS A 117 8.94 9.78 -9.82
N LEU A 118 10.22 9.41 -10.01
CA LEU A 118 11.26 9.58 -8.99
C LEU A 118 11.52 11.05 -8.70
N ASP A 119 11.55 11.91 -9.71
CA ASP A 119 11.72 13.36 -9.55
C ASP A 119 10.56 13.96 -8.75
N LYS A 120 9.32 13.54 -9.02
CA LYS A 120 8.13 13.95 -8.24
C LYS A 120 8.17 13.43 -6.80
N TRP A 121 8.65 12.21 -6.60
CA TRP A 121 8.84 11.66 -5.25
C TRP A 121 9.91 12.42 -4.48
N ALA A 122 11.07 12.69 -5.09
CA ALA A 122 12.18 13.45 -4.53
C ALA A 122 11.78 14.89 -4.18
N ALA A 123 11.07 15.57 -5.09
CA ALA A 123 10.50 16.89 -4.85
C ALA A 123 9.33 16.87 -3.85
N LYS A 124 8.89 15.68 -3.45
CA LYS A 124 7.74 15.43 -2.59
C LYS A 124 6.45 16.07 -3.12
N THR A 125 6.30 16.17 -4.44
CA THR A 125 5.18 16.80 -5.16
C THR A 125 4.15 15.79 -5.66
N LEU A 126 4.25 14.51 -5.25
CA LEU A 126 3.25 13.50 -5.56
C LEU A 126 1.86 13.96 -5.10
N THR A 127 0.91 14.01 -6.05
CA THR A 127 -0.44 14.51 -5.82
C THR A 127 -1.15 13.69 -4.75
N TYR A 128 -1.73 14.38 -3.78
CA TYR A 128 -2.53 13.76 -2.74
C TYR A 128 -3.94 13.48 -3.27
N PRO A 129 -4.48 12.27 -3.08
CA PRO A 129 -5.84 11.95 -3.49
C PRO A 129 -6.85 12.55 -2.50
N LEU A 130 -7.13 13.85 -2.60
CA LEU A 130 -8.17 14.52 -1.78
C LEU A 130 -9.57 14.48 -2.42
N ASP A 131 -9.66 14.30 -3.74
CA ASP A 131 -10.93 14.37 -4.49
C ASP A 131 -11.57 12.99 -4.73
N ASP A 132 -12.89 12.95 -4.99
CA ASP A 132 -13.70 11.71 -5.14
C ASP A 132 -13.53 11.00 -6.50
N ASP A 133 -12.38 11.20 -7.15
CA ASP A 133 -12.06 10.58 -8.43
C ASP A 133 -11.78 9.08 -8.27
N GLU A 134 -12.19 8.29 -9.26
CA GLU A 134 -11.96 6.83 -9.28
C GLU A 134 -10.48 6.47 -9.10
N ARG A 135 -9.59 7.30 -9.64
CA ARG A 135 -8.14 7.16 -9.48
C ARG A 135 -7.73 7.28 -8.00
N ASN A 136 -8.30 8.23 -7.27
CA ASN A 136 -8.00 8.48 -5.87
C ASN A 136 -8.46 7.31 -4.99
N ARG A 137 -9.62 6.73 -5.30
CA ARG A 137 -10.10 5.49 -4.65
C ARG A 137 -9.13 4.32 -4.87
N ALA A 138 -8.64 4.14 -6.09
CA ALA A 138 -7.67 3.09 -6.40
C ALA A 138 -6.35 3.28 -5.63
N ILE A 139 -5.86 4.52 -5.51
CA ILE A 139 -4.66 4.85 -4.73
C ILE A 139 -4.87 4.54 -3.25
N LEU A 140 -5.98 4.99 -2.65
CA LEU A 140 -6.29 4.72 -1.23
C LEU A 140 -6.41 3.22 -0.95
N GLN A 141 -7.06 2.47 -1.83
CA GLN A 141 -7.13 1.02 -1.71
C GLN A 141 -5.74 0.38 -1.83
N GLY A 142 -4.90 0.90 -2.73
CA GLY A 142 -3.49 0.51 -2.87
C GLY A 142 -2.70 0.74 -1.59
N LEU A 143 -2.83 1.92 -0.97
CA LEU A 143 -2.17 2.25 0.31
C LEU A 143 -2.60 1.30 1.43
N ARG A 144 -3.90 1.03 1.55
CA ARG A 144 -4.43 0.09 2.55
C ARG A 144 -3.87 -1.32 2.33
N ARG A 145 -3.84 -1.80 1.08
CA ARG A 145 -3.27 -3.12 0.74
C ARG A 145 -1.78 -3.17 1.06
N LEU A 146 -1.03 -2.14 0.67
CA LEU A 146 0.40 -2.01 0.95
C LEU A 146 0.64 -2.07 2.46
N PHE A 147 -0.06 -1.25 3.25
CA PHE A 147 0.10 -1.26 4.70
C PHE A 147 -0.15 -2.64 5.32
N MET A 148 -1.24 -3.29 4.94
CA MET A 148 -1.59 -4.62 5.45
C MET A 148 -0.55 -5.68 5.06
N GLN A 149 0.01 -5.59 3.86
CA GLN A 149 1.08 -6.47 3.39
C GLN A 149 2.37 -6.22 4.16
N LEU A 150 2.81 -4.96 4.26
CA LEU A 150 3.99 -4.59 5.03
C LEU A 150 3.85 -5.00 6.49
N LYS A 151 2.68 -4.81 7.11
CA LYS A 151 2.42 -5.24 8.49
C LYS A 151 2.68 -6.74 8.66
N ARG A 152 2.17 -7.57 7.74
CA ARG A 152 2.40 -9.03 7.79
C ARG A 152 3.88 -9.39 7.68
N TYR A 153 4.62 -8.69 6.81
CA TYR A 153 6.05 -8.92 6.64
C TYR A 153 6.85 -8.45 7.85
N MET A 154 6.50 -7.30 8.42
CA MET A 154 7.11 -6.75 9.62
C MET A 154 6.87 -7.64 10.85
N ASP A 155 5.62 -8.10 11.06
CA ASP A 155 5.24 -9.00 12.15
C ASP A 155 6.04 -10.32 12.04
N ASP A 156 6.17 -10.90 10.84
CA ASP A 156 6.96 -12.11 10.59
C ASP A 156 8.47 -11.89 10.79
N TYR A 157 9.01 -10.81 10.23
CA TYR A 157 10.43 -10.46 10.35
C TYR A 157 10.85 -10.33 11.81
N ILE A 158 10.09 -9.57 12.61
CA ILE A 158 10.41 -9.39 14.03
C ILE A 158 10.29 -10.71 14.77
N THR A 159 9.20 -11.46 14.57
CA THR A 159 9.02 -12.76 15.23
C THR A 159 10.18 -13.70 14.98
N LYS A 160 10.74 -13.71 13.77
CA LYS A 160 11.91 -14.51 13.42
C LYS A 160 13.21 -13.95 13.99
N ALA A 161 13.42 -12.63 13.87
CA ALA A 161 14.63 -11.96 14.34
C ALA A 161 14.81 -12.02 15.86
N THR A 162 13.71 -12.09 16.62
CA THR A 162 13.73 -12.19 18.09
C THR A 162 13.60 -13.63 18.59
N SER A 163 13.59 -14.62 17.71
CA SER A 163 13.48 -16.01 18.13
C SER A 163 14.76 -16.50 18.79
N PRO A 164 14.69 -17.27 19.89
CA PRO A 164 15.86 -17.92 20.47
C PRO A 164 16.50 -18.96 19.52
N ASP A 165 15.72 -19.49 18.57
CA ASP A 165 16.21 -20.39 17.52
C ASP A 165 15.87 -19.83 16.14
N SER A 166 16.79 -19.01 15.60
CA SER A 166 16.61 -18.38 14.30
C SER A 166 16.52 -19.40 13.18
N THR A 167 17.29 -20.49 13.23
CA THR A 167 17.31 -21.50 12.16
C THR A 167 15.94 -22.15 12.01
N PHE A 168 15.32 -22.48 13.14
CA PHE A 168 13.96 -23.00 13.17
C PHE A 168 12.89 -21.96 12.83
N ALA A 169 13.08 -20.70 13.24
CA ALA A 169 12.17 -19.63 12.91
C ALA A 169 12.11 -19.36 11.40
N TYR A 170 13.27 -19.32 10.73
CA TYR A 170 13.35 -19.07 9.29
C TYR A 170 13.02 -20.29 8.42
N SER A 171 13.14 -21.51 8.95
CA SER A 171 12.65 -22.71 8.25
C SER A 171 11.12 -22.77 8.16
N ARG A 172 10.42 -22.04 9.05
CA ARG A 172 8.96 -21.96 9.07
C ARG A 172 8.47 -20.77 8.23
N LEU A 173 7.76 -21.09 7.16
CA LEU A 173 7.09 -20.08 6.34
C LEU A 173 5.72 -19.71 6.93
N PRO A 174 5.35 -18.42 6.91
CA PRO A 174 4.01 -18.00 7.33
C PRO A 174 2.92 -18.57 6.44
N ARG A 175 1.76 -18.85 7.02
CA ARG A 175 0.60 -19.39 6.26
C ARG A 175 0.13 -18.48 5.12
N TRP A 176 0.46 -17.18 5.18
CA TRP A 176 0.11 -16.22 4.14
C TRP A 176 1.10 -16.17 2.98
N SER A 177 2.31 -16.75 3.09
CA SER A 177 3.35 -16.63 2.05
C SER A 177 3.20 -17.67 0.95
N CYS A 178 3.04 -18.95 1.30
CA CYS A 178 2.83 -20.05 0.36
C CYS A 178 2.03 -21.18 1.03
N ARG A 179 0.84 -21.46 0.50
CA ARG A 179 -0.06 -22.50 1.05
C ARG A 179 0.58 -23.90 1.01
N HIS A 180 1.19 -24.25 -0.12
CA HIS A 180 1.80 -25.58 -0.33
C HIS A 180 3.02 -25.85 0.56
N LEU A 181 3.87 -24.84 0.78
CA LEU A 181 5.04 -24.96 1.65
C LEU A 181 4.69 -24.87 3.14
N SER A 182 3.53 -24.30 3.48
CA SER A 182 3.02 -24.25 4.85
C SER A 182 2.36 -25.57 5.28
N GLU A 183 1.92 -26.40 4.32
CA GLU A 183 1.18 -27.65 4.55
C GLU A 183 2.09 -28.88 4.73
N HIS A 184 3.36 -28.84 4.28
CA HIS A 184 4.36 -29.91 4.50
C HIS A 184 4.97 -29.92 5.92
N ARG A 185 4.15 -29.60 6.93
CA ARG A 185 4.54 -29.66 8.33
C ARG A 185 4.51 -31.10 8.82
N ARG A 186 5.62 -31.60 9.36
CA ARG A 186 5.67 -32.96 9.93
C ARG A 186 4.74 -33.05 11.16
N PRO A 187 3.93 -34.13 11.30
CA PRO A 187 3.03 -34.31 12.45
C PRO A 187 3.76 -34.31 13.81
N SER A 188 5.02 -34.76 13.84
CA SER A 188 5.85 -34.79 15.06
C SER A 188 6.20 -33.40 15.61
N GLU A 189 6.05 -32.33 14.82
CA GLU A 189 6.24 -30.93 15.26
C GLU A 189 4.95 -30.27 15.77
N GLN A 190 3.82 -31.00 15.79
CA GLN A 190 2.54 -30.50 16.30
C GLN A 190 2.44 -30.56 17.82
N GLY A 191 3.29 -31.38 18.49
CA GLY A 191 3.35 -31.47 19.96
C GLY A 191 4.08 -30.30 20.63
N GLU A 192 5.01 -29.67 19.92
CA GLU A 192 5.69 -28.44 20.33
C GLU A 192 5.18 -27.25 19.51
N THR A 193 3.86 -27.04 19.51
CA THR A 193 3.32 -25.69 19.33
C THR A 193 3.57 -24.85 20.58
N ALA A 194 4.79 -24.91 21.12
CA ALA A 194 5.31 -23.91 22.04
C ALA A 194 5.51 -22.64 21.21
N SER A 195 4.39 -21.93 21.03
CA SER A 195 4.34 -20.49 21.20
C SER A 195 5.52 -19.73 20.56
N MET A 196 5.66 -19.83 19.24
CA MET A 196 5.99 -18.60 18.54
C MET A 196 4.76 -17.71 18.67
N ASN A 197 4.62 -17.03 19.80
CA ASN A 197 3.69 -15.93 19.94
C ASN A 197 4.18 -14.88 18.95
N PRO A 198 3.47 -14.67 17.82
CA PRO A 198 3.91 -13.67 16.86
C PRO A 198 3.99 -12.34 17.61
N ILE A 199 5.17 -11.72 17.55
CA ILE A 199 5.34 -10.42 18.18
C ILE A 199 4.52 -9.45 17.35
N ASP A 200 3.40 -9.01 17.92
CA ASP A 200 2.59 -7.99 17.29
C ASP A 200 3.38 -6.69 17.27
N THR A 201 3.64 -6.16 16.07
CA THR A 201 4.28 -4.86 15.87
C THR A 201 3.59 -3.73 16.63
N SER A 202 2.32 -3.89 17.04
CA SER A 202 1.62 -2.94 17.91
C SER A 202 2.29 -2.73 19.28
N LYS A 203 3.06 -3.72 19.77
CA LYS A 203 3.78 -3.67 21.05
C LYS A 203 5.07 -2.84 20.99
N LEU A 204 5.54 -2.54 19.80
CA LEU A 204 6.73 -1.71 19.60
C LEU A 204 6.44 -0.24 19.91
N SER A 205 7.47 0.46 20.37
CA SER A 205 7.42 1.91 20.53
C SER A 205 7.09 2.60 19.21
N LYS A 206 6.59 3.85 19.28
CA LYS A 206 6.28 4.64 18.08
C LYS A 206 7.51 4.82 17.17
N THR A 207 8.69 4.98 17.76
CA THR A 207 9.95 5.17 17.04
C THR A 207 10.44 3.90 16.35
N GLU A 208 10.32 2.74 16.99
CA GLU A 208 10.65 1.44 16.37
C GLU A 208 9.73 1.14 15.19
N ARG A 209 8.41 1.32 15.37
CA ARG A 209 7.44 1.14 14.29
C ARG A 209 7.73 2.05 13.11
N TYR A 210 8.09 3.30 13.38
CA TYR A 210 8.49 4.25 12.34
C TYR A 210 9.71 3.75 11.56
N ARG A 211 10.78 3.36 12.25
CA ARG A 211 12.02 2.89 11.60
C ARG A 211 11.78 1.64 10.78
N LEU A 212 11.01 0.70 11.31
CA LEU A 212 10.68 -0.55 10.63
C LEU A 212 9.84 -0.29 9.38
N LEU A 213 8.75 0.47 9.50
CA LEU A 213 7.90 0.82 8.36
C LEU A 213 8.69 1.55 7.27
N LYS A 214 9.55 2.50 7.66
CA LYS A 214 10.43 3.22 6.73
C LYS A 214 11.37 2.28 5.98
N ALA A 215 12.00 1.33 6.68
CA ALA A 215 12.90 0.36 6.07
C ALA A 215 12.17 -0.54 5.05
N PHE A 216 10.99 -1.03 5.41
CA PHE A 216 10.17 -1.88 4.54
C PHE A 216 9.61 -1.13 3.32
N LEU A 217 9.19 0.13 3.49
CA LEU A 217 8.78 0.98 2.37
C LEU A 217 9.92 1.22 1.39
N ARG A 218 11.12 1.54 1.89
CA ARG A 218 12.31 1.69 1.07
C ARG A 218 12.63 0.39 0.32
N PHE A 219 12.63 -0.74 1.02
CA PHE A 219 12.86 -2.05 0.39
C PHE A 219 11.87 -2.36 -0.74
N GLU A 220 10.58 -2.07 -0.54
CA GLU A 220 9.56 -2.25 -1.57
C GLU A 220 9.81 -1.34 -2.78
N LEU A 221 10.19 -0.08 -2.54
CA LEU A 221 10.54 0.85 -3.63
C LEU A 221 11.79 0.37 -4.39
N TYR A 222 12.83 -0.07 -3.69
CA TYR A 222 14.03 -0.66 -4.32
C TYR A 222 13.68 -1.89 -5.15
N SER A 223 12.80 -2.76 -4.66
CA SER A 223 12.35 -3.96 -5.39
C SER A 223 11.61 -3.59 -6.69
N LYS A 224 10.83 -2.51 -6.68
CA LYS A 224 10.17 -1.97 -7.88
C LYS A 224 11.15 -1.38 -8.88
N LEU A 225 12.19 -0.70 -8.41
CA LEU A 225 13.25 -0.18 -9.27
C LEU A 225 14.09 -1.32 -9.87
N LEU A 226 14.35 -2.39 -9.11
CA LEU A 226 15.14 -3.52 -9.59
C LEU A 226 14.36 -4.28 -10.67
N SER A 227 13.07 -4.54 -10.43
CA SER A 227 12.20 -5.19 -11.40
C SER A 227 11.92 -4.34 -12.65
N SER A 228 12.10 -3.02 -12.58
CA SER A 228 11.95 -2.15 -13.76
C SER A 228 13.16 -2.13 -14.68
N GLY A 229 14.34 -2.56 -14.20
CA GLY A 229 15.61 -2.51 -14.95
C GLY A 229 16.20 -1.10 -15.07
N ILE A 230 15.62 -0.10 -14.39
CA ILE A 230 16.17 1.26 -14.38
C ILE A 230 17.42 1.38 -13.50
N TRP A 231 17.59 0.45 -12.55
CA TRP A 231 18.75 0.42 -11.67
C TRP A 231 20.06 0.35 -12.44
N ASP A 232 20.12 -0.49 -13.47
CA ASP A 232 21.33 -0.64 -14.28
C ASP A 232 21.67 0.66 -15.01
N VAL A 233 20.64 1.35 -15.54
CA VAL A 233 20.79 2.65 -16.22
C VAL A 233 21.24 3.75 -15.26
N LEU A 234 20.70 3.77 -14.04
CA LEU A 234 21.09 4.77 -13.03
C LEU A 234 22.52 4.53 -12.53
N ILE A 235 22.94 3.27 -12.37
CA ILE A 235 24.31 2.91 -12.00
C ILE A 235 25.28 3.31 -13.10
N GLU A 236 24.98 2.99 -14.37
CA GLU A 236 25.83 3.37 -15.51
C GLU A 236 26.03 4.89 -15.58
N GLN A 237 24.97 5.67 -15.37
CA GLN A 237 25.04 7.13 -15.32
C GLN A 237 25.86 7.66 -14.14
N ALA A 238 25.74 7.05 -12.95
CA ALA A 238 26.52 7.43 -11.77
C ALA A 238 28.02 7.09 -11.92
N THR A 239 28.36 5.98 -12.60
CA THR A 239 29.75 5.59 -12.86
C THR A 239 30.43 6.38 -13.98
N GLY A 240 29.66 7.08 -14.82
CA GLY A 240 30.20 7.97 -15.87
C GLY A 240 30.72 9.32 -15.34
N THR A 241 30.39 9.67 -14.11
CA THR A 241 30.89 10.88 -13.42
C THR A 241 31.84 10.48 -12.29
N SER A 242 33.14 10.43 -12.59
CA SER A 242 34.29 10.59 -11.68
C SER A 242 34.25 9.92 -10.29
N GLU A 243 35.14 8.94 -10.09
CA GLU A 243 35.76 8.50 -8.82
C GLU A 243 34.88 8.49 -7.56
N CYS A 244 34.28 7.34 -7.30
CA CYS A 244 33.81 7.01 -5.96
C CYS A 244 34.14 5.53 -5.70
N GLU A 245 35.24 5.29 -4.98
CA GLU A 245 35.81 3.95 -4.72
C GLU A 245 34.95 3.06 -3.81
N ASN A 246 33.83 3.56 -3.28
CA ASN A 246 32.92 2.80 -2.43
C ASN A 246 31.55 2.62 -3.10
N ARG A 247 31.39 1.52 -3.86
CA ARG A 247 30.10 1.09 -4.47
C ARG A 247 28.93 0.99 -3.49
N ALA A 248 29.19 0.86 -2.19
CA ALA A 248 28.15 0.77 -1.15
C ALA A 248 27.70 2.15 -0.60
N GLU A 249 28.51 3.19 -0.79
CA GLU A 249 28.25 4.55 -0.28
C GLU A 249 27.60 5.46 -1.34
N CYS A 250 27.71 5.11 -2.62
CA CYS A 250 27.05 5.80 -3.74
C CYS A 250 25.57 5.43 -3.92
N LEU A 251 24.90 4.97 -2.85
CA LEU A 251 23.45 4.93 -2.86
C LEU A 251 22.98 6.38 -2.88
N PRO A 252 22.13 6.79 -3.85
CA PRO A 252 21.60 8.13 -3.80
C PRO A 252 20.79 8.23 -2.50
N CYS A 253 21.28 9.10 -1.62
CA CYS A 253 20.74 9.33 -0.30
C CYS A 253 19.39 10.04 -0.43
N TRP A 254 18.34 9.28 -0.74
CA TRP A 254 16.95 9.75 -0.72
C TRP A 254 16.26 9.40 0.62
#